data_AF-A0A1N7QRA6-F1
#
_entry.id   AF-A0A1N7QRA6-F1
#
_cell.length_a   1.000
_cell.length_b   1.000
_cell.length_c   1.000
_cell.angle_alpha   90.00
_cell.angle_beta   90.00
_cell.angle_gamma   90.00
#
_symmetry.space_group_name_H-M   'P 1'
#
loop_
_entity.id
_entity.type
_entity.pdbx_description
1 polymer ?
#
loop_
_entity_poly.entity_id
_entity_poly.type
_entity_poly.pdbx_seq_one_letter_code
_entity_poly.pdbx_strand_id
1 'polypeptide(L)'
;MNFDWKGALGNVAPMLATALLGPLAGGAVAAITEALGLGPDASDAEIAKKLATASPDTLLQIKKAEQDFATRMAELGFKSEADLEKIAADDRADARHREIERQDWTPRILAYLVTAGFFGMLSVMVFAAIPAASKEPLYILLGSLGTAWTSIISYYFGSTAGGQKKSELLAKTKP
;
A
#
# COMPACT_ATOMS: atom_id res chain seq x y z
N MET A 1 19.37 15.69 4.69
CA MET A 1 19.09 14.27 4.41
C MET A 1 17.93 13.86 5.31
N ASN A 2 16.76 13.57 4.75
CA ASN A 2 15.64 13.05 5.55
C ASN A 2 15.96 11.59 5.90
N PHE A 3 15.95 11.26 7.19
CA PHE A 3 16.10 9.90 7.66
C PHE A 3 14.86 9.09 7.28
N ASP A 4 15.02 8.03 6.47
CA ASP A 4 13.94 7.14 6.09
C ASP A 4 13.62 6.16 7.22
N TRP A 5 12.85 6.66 8.18
CA TRP A 5 12.44 5.90 9.35
C TRP A 5 11.46 4.77 9.01
N LYS A 6 10.69 4.91 7.92
CA LYS A 6 9.74 3.90 7.43
C LYS A 6 10.50 2.70 6.87
N GLY A 7 11.56 2.93 6.10
CA GLY A 7 12.48 1.88 5.66
C GLY A 7 13.24 1.21 6.82
N ALA A 8 13.68 2.00 7.81
CA ALA A 8 14.38 1.47 8.98
C ALA A 8 13.49 0.55 9.85
N LEU A 9 12.21 0.89 9.99
CA LEU A 9 11.22 0.05 10.68
C LEU A 9 11.00 -1.28 9.98
N GLY A 10 11.11 -1.37 8.65
CA GLY A 10 10.97 -2.62 7.92
C GLY A 10 11.89 -3.74 8.41
N ASN A 11 13.05 -3.40 9.00
CA ASN A 11 13.99 -4.39 9.56
C ASN A 11 13.71 -4.72 11.04
N VAL A 12 13.08 -3.83 11.78
CA VAL A 12 12.94 -3.92 13.25
C VAL A 12 11.53 -4.37 13.66
N ALA A 13 10.53 -3.88 12.94
CA ALA A 13 9.11 -4.07 13.19
C ALA A 13 8.36 -4.17 11.83
N PRO A 14 8.46 -5.33 11.15
CA PRO A 14 7.96 -5.50 9.79
C PRO A 14 6.44 -5.35 9.65
N MET A 15 5.66 -5.86 10.60
CA MET A 15 4.20 -5.77 10.56
C MET A 15 3.72 -4.34 10.78
N LEU A 16 4.30 -3.60 11.71
CA LEU A 16 4.05 -2.16 11.86
C LEU A 16 4.43 -1.38 10.59
N ALA A 17 5.54 -1.74 9.93
CA ALA A 17 5.95 -1.14 8.67
C ALA A 17 4.97 -1.43 7.52
N THR A 18 4.46 -2.65 7.40
CA THR A 18 3.44 -2.99 6.40
C THR A 18 2.11 -2.31 6.71
N ALA A 19 1.70 -2.28 7.98
CA ALA A 19 0.46 -1.64 8.41
C ALA A 19 0.50 -0.12 8.18
N LEU A 20 1.67 0.53 8.33
CA LEU A 20 1.89 1.96 8.05
C LEU A 20 1.52 2.38 6.62
N LEU A 21 1.66 1.48 5.64
CA LEU A 21 1.34 1.74 4.23
C LEU A 21 -0.04 1.22 3.83
N GLY A 22 -0.74 0.55 4.74
CA GLY A 22 -2.01 -0.12 4.51
C GLY A 22 -3.20 0.58 5.18
N PRO A 23 -4.40 -0.04 5.12
CA PRO A 23 -5.62 0.49 5.72
C PRO A 23 -5.57 0.63 7.24
N LEU A 24 -4.53 0.09 7.88
CA LEU A 24 -4.31 0.09 9.32
C LEU A 24 -3.21 1.07 9.77
N ALA A 25 -2.83 1.99 8.87
CA ALA A 25 -1.76 2.94 9.13
C ALA A 25 -1.98 3.74 10.42
N GLY A 26 -3.21 4.14 10.72
CA GLY A 26 -3.53 4.87 11.95
C GLY A 26 -3.22 4.07 13.23
N GLY A 27 -3.51 2.77 13.25
CA GLY A 27 -3.20 1.89 14.38
C GLY A 27 -1.70 1.63 14.52
N ALA A 28 -0.99 1.51 13.39
CA ALA A 28 0.46 1.32 13.37
C ALA A 28 1.21 2.57 13.86
N VAL A 29 0.81 3.77 13.41
CA VAL A 29 1.37 5.04 13.90
C VAL A 29 1.19 5.15 15.40
N ALA A 30 -0.03 4.89 15.91
CA ALA A 30 -0.31 4.96 17.35
C ALA A 30 0.62 4.05 18.18
N ALA A 31 0.77 2.78 17.76
CA ALA A 31 1.66 1.82 18.43
C ALA A 31 3.14 2.27 18.39
N ILE A 32 3.59 2.85 17.27
CA ILE A 32 4.95 3.36 17.13
C ILE A 32 5.17 4.60 18.00
N THR A 33 4.23 5.55 18.00
CA THR A 33 4.33 6.75 18.84
C THR A 33 4.32 6.40 20.32
N GLU A 34 3.49 5.44 20.74
CA GLU A 34 3.45 4.96 22.12
C GLU A 34 4.78 4.29 22.52
N ALA A 35 5.32 3.40 21.68
CA ALA A 35 6.62 2.76 21.90
C ALA A 35 7.79 3.75 21.93
N LEU A 36 7.66 4.85 21.20
CA LEU A 36 8.61 5.94 21.21
C LEU A 36 8.37 6.90 22.37
N GLY A 37 7.31 6.78 23.16
CA GLY A 37 6.93 7.77 24.20
C GLY A 37 6.68 9.15 23.60
N LEU A 38 6.03 9.18 22.44
CA LEU A 38 5.57 10.37 21.73
C LEU A 38 4.04 10.45 21.84
N GLY A 39 3.49 11.67 21.72
CA GLY A 39 2.04 11.86 21.69
C GLY A 39 1.41 11.26 20.42
N PRO A 40 0.09 10.99 20.43
CA PRO A 40 -0.63 10.42 19.29
C PRO A 40 -0.58 11.31 18.03
N ASP A 41 -0.31 12.61 18.18
CA ASP A 41 -0.21 13.59 17.10
C ASP A 41 1.24 13.89 16.67
N ALA A 42 2.20 13.04 17.06
CA ALA A 42 3.60 13.26 16.73
C ALA A 42 3.81 13.22 15.21
N SER A 43 4.54 14.23 14.72
CA SER A 43 4.84 14.37 13.31
C SER A 43 5.84 13.33 12.82
N ASP A 44 5.78 12.98 11.53
CA ASP A 44 6.77 12.11 10.87
C ASP A 44 8.22 12.56 11.14
N ALA A 45 8.45 13.87 11.29
CA ALA A 45 9.76 14.43 11.59
C ALA A 45 10.23 14.13 13.04
N GLU A 46 9.33 14.15 14.01
CA GLU A 46 9.63 13.81 15.41
C GLU A 46 9.90 12.32 15.57
N ILE A 47 9.10 11.49 14.90
CA ILE A 47 9.29 10.03 14.85
C ILE A 47 10.65 9.71 14.23
N ALA A 48 10.96 10.31 13.07
CA ALA A 48 12.25 10.14 12.40
C ALA A 48 13.44 10.53 13.28
N LYS A 49 13.34 11.66 13.98
CA LYS A 49 14.39 12.14 14.87
C LYS A 49 14.64 11.19 16.04
N LYS A 50 13.57 10.67 16.65
CA LYS A 50 13.67 9.77 17.82
C LYS A 50 14.17 8.38 17.43
N LEU A 51 13.78 7.90 16.25
CA LEU A 51 14.30 6.65 15.66
C LEU A 51 15.76 6.77 15.23
N ALA A 52 16.18 7.92 14.69
CA ALA A 52 17.57 8.15 14.29
C ALA A 52 18.53 8.12 15.49
N THR A 53 18.06 8.46 16.68
CA THR A 53 18.82 8.40 17.94
C THR A 53 18.37 7.25 18.86
N ALA A 54 17.72 6.23 18.31
CA ALA A 54 17.16 5.15 19.11
C ALA A 54 18.26 4.39 19.87
N SER A 55 18.07 4.23 21.18
CA SER A 55 18.90 3.34 21.99
C SER A 55 18.45 1.88 21.80
N PRO A 56 19.29 0.89 22.19
CA PRO A 56 18.87 -0.51 22.21
C PRO A 56 17.57 -0.74 22.99
N ASP A 57 17.34 0.02 24.07
CA ASP A 57 16.09 -0.05 24.84
C ASP A 57 14.89 0.46 24.05
N THR A 58 15.04 1.55 23.28
CA THR A 58 13.98 2.05 22.38
C THR A 58 13.65 1.02 21.30
N LEU A 59 14.66 0.36 20.74
CA LEU A 59 14.46 -0.71 19.75
C LEU A 59 13.73 -1.92 20.35
N LEU A 60 14.02 -2.27 21.61
CA LEU A 60 13.29 -3.30 22.35
C LEU A 60 11.83 -2.91 22.58
N GLN A 61 11.54 -1.64 22.91
CA GLN A 61 10.17 -1.17 23.07
C GLN A 61 9.40 -1.21 21.75
N ILE A 62 10.01 -0.80 20.64
CA ILE A 62 9.42 -0.94 19.30
C ILE A 62 9.14 -2.40 18.97
N LYS A 63 10.09 -3.30 19.28
CA LYS A 63 9.92 -4.74 19.05
C LYS A 63 8.82 -5.35 19.91
N LYS A 64 8.62 -4.84 21.13
CA LYS A 64 7.51 -5.23 21.99
C LYS A 64 6.17 -4.73 21.41
N ALA A 65 6.12 -3.47 20.98
CA ALA A 65 4.93 -2.91 20.34
C ALA A 65 4.57 -3.64 19.05
N GLU A 66 5.55 -4.08 18.27
CA GLU A 66 5.36 -4.97 17.11
C GLU A 66 4.71 -6.30 17.51
N GLN A 67 5.15 -6.94 18.60
CA GLN A 67 4.57 -8.20 19.09
C GLN A 67 3.14 -8.02 19.61
N ASP A 68 2.90 -6.95 20.36
CA ASP A 68 1.57 -6.61 20.89
C ASP A 68 0.61 -6.27 19.74
N PHE A 69 1.08 -5.50 18.76
CA PHE A 69 0.34 -5.20 17.54
C PHE A 69 0.02 -6.49 16.77
N ALA A 70 1.01 -7.36 16.57
CA ALA A 70 0.81 -8.65 15.91
C ALA A 70 -0.20 -9.56 16.62
N THR A 71 -0.18 -9.57 17.94
CA THR A 71 -1.14 -10.34 18.75
C THR A 71 -2.55 -9.78 18.56
N ARG A 72 -2.72 -8.46 18.68
CA ARG A 72 -4.00 -7.78 18.51
C ARG A 72 -4.55 -7.96 17.09
N MET A 73 -3.66 -7.93 16.10
CA MET A 73 -4.00 -8.19 14.71
C MET A 73 -4.46 -9.64 14.50
N ALA A 74 -3.78 -10.61 15.10
CA ALA A 74 -4.19 -12.00 15.06
C ALA A 74 -5.54 -12.26 15.75
N GLU A 75 -5.82 -11.57 16.87
CA GLU A 75 -7.12 -11.59 17.56
C GLU A 75 -8.24 -11.03 16.69
N LEU A 76 -7.97 -9.95 15.95
CA LEU A 76 -8.89 -9.35 15.00
C LEU A 76 -9.03 -10.14 13.69
N GLY A 77 -8.34 -11.29 13.56
CA GLY A 77 -8.41 -12.17 12.39
C GLY A 77 -7.42 -11.85 11.28
N PHE A 78 -6.53 -10.88 11.48
CA PHE A 78 -5.46 -10.51 10.56
C PHE A 78 -4.15 -11.20 10.97
N LYS A 79 -4.06 -12.50 10.70
CA LYS A 79 -2.94 -13.36 11.14
C LYS A 79 -1.69 -13.19 10.28
N SER A 80 -1.82 -12.61 9.10
CA SER A 80 -0.71 -12.36 8.18
C SER A 80 -0.98 -11.19 7.24
N GLU A 81 0.06 -10.68 6.56
CA GLU A 81 -0.10 -9.74 5.43
C GLU A 81 -1.08 -10.27 4.37
N ALA A 82 -1.19 -11.59 4.21
CA ALA A 82 -2.11 -12.21 3.28
C ALA A 82 -3.58 -11.99 3.68
N ASP A 83 -3.89 -11.81 4.97
CA ASP A 83 -5.24 -11.48 5.42
C ASP A 83 -5.59 -10.02 5.13
N LEU A 84 -4.60 -9.11 5.17
CA LEU A 84 -4.78 -7.72 4.74
C LEU A 84 -4.96 -7.62 3.22
N GLU A 85 -4.15 -8.35 2.45
CA GLU A 85 -4.35 -8.48 1.00
C GLU A 85 -5.72 -9.08 0.67
N LYS A 86 -6.21 -10.03 1.49
CA LYS A 86 -7.51 -10.65 1.32
C LYS A 86 -8.65 -9.65 1.49
N ILE A 87 -8.61 -8.74 2.47
CA ILE A 87 -9.61 -7.65 2.57
C ILE A 87 -9.68 -6.85 1.27
N ALA A 88 -8.52 -6.44 0.74
CA ALA A 88 -8.46 -5.67 -0.50
C ALA A 88 -8.86 -6.50 -1.73
N ALA A 89 -8.71 -7.82 -1.69
CA ALA A 89 -9.18 -8.73 -2.72
C ALA A 89 -10.70 -8.93 -2.64
N ASP A 90 -11.25 -9.08 -1.44
CA ASP A 90 -12.68 -9.25 -1.18
C ASP A 90 -13.44 -7.97 -1.55
N ASP A 91 -12.93 -6.77 -1.21
CA ASP A 91 -13.54 -5.49 -1.64
C ASP A 91 -13.59 -5.35 -3.17
N ARG A 92 -12.53 -5.81 -3.87
CA ARG A 92 -12.52 -5.87 -5.34
C ARG A 92 -13.51 -6.89 -5.88
N ALA A 93 -13.64 -8.04 -5.24
CA ALA A 93 -14.60 -9.09 -5.62
C ALA A 93 -16.04 -8.59 -5.45
N ASP A 94 -16.35 -7.92 -4.34
CA ASP A 94 -17.65 -7.31 -4.08
C ASP A 94 -17.96 -6.21 -5.11
N ALA A 95 -16.98 -5.37 -5.45
CA ALA A 95 -17.14 -4.37 -6.49
C ALA A 95 -17.48 -5.00 -7.86
N ARG A 96 -16.83 -6.11 -8.24
CA ARG A 96 -17.16 -6.86 -9.47
C ARG A 96 -18.52 -7.55 -9.37
N HIS A 97 -18.88 -8.09 -8.21
CA HIS A 97 -20.19 -8.70 -7.99
C HIS A 97 -21.30 -7.66 -8.20
N ARG A 98 -21.12 -6.44 -7.65
CA ARG A 98 -22.04 -5.32 -7.90
C ARG A 98 -22.11 -4.93 -9.38
N GLU A 99 -20.98 -4.93 -10.10
CA GLU A 99 -20.95 -4.67 -11.55
C GLU A 99 -21.83 -5.68 -12.31
N ILE A 100 -21.71 -6.97 -11.98
CA ILE A 100 -22.47 -8.06 -12.62
C ILE A 100 -23.95 -7.98 -12.25
N GLU A 101 -24.26 -7.80 -10.97
CA GLU A 101 -25.62 -7.78 -10.43
C GLU A 101 -26.41 -6.56 -10.93
N ARG A 102 -25.79 -5.39 -10.97
CA ARG A 102 -26.44 -4.15 -11.42
C ARG A 102 -26.27 -3.83 -12.88
N GLN A 103 -25.53 -4.65 -13.63
CA GLN A 103 -25.11 -4.33 -14.99
C GLN A 103 -24.55 -2.91 -15.06
N ASP A 104 -23.63 -2.57 -14.15
CA ASP A 104 -23.04 -1.24 -14.08
C ASP A 104 -21.93 -1.12 -15.14
N TRP A 105 -22.10 -0.22 -16.09
CA TRP A 105 -21.13 -0.03 -17.19
C TRP A 105 -20.07 1.01 -16.82
N THR A 106 -20.23 1.70 -15.69
CA THR A 106 -19.34 2.76 -15.23
C THR A 106 -17.89 2.28 -15.10
N PRO A 107 -17.59 1.12 -14.48
CA PRO A 107 -16.21 0.63 -14.39
C PRO A 107 -15.57 0.37 -15.75
N ARG A 108 -16.35 -0.10 -16.72
CA ARG A 108 -15.87 -0.38 -18.10
C ARG A 108 -15.57 0.90 -18.85
N ILE A 109 -16.47 1.88 -18.77
CA ILE A 109 -16.30 3.19 -19.41
C ILE A 109 -15.06 3.90 -18.84
N LEU A 110 -14.90 3.91 -17.52
CA LEU A 110 -13.72 4.48 -16.86
C LEU A 110 -12.43 3.76 -17.29
N ALA A 111 -12.45 2.43 -17.37
CA ALA A 111 -11.30 1.65 -17.83
C ALA A 111 -10.88 2.03 -19.25
N TYR A 112 -11.83 2.15 -20.18
CA TYR A 112 -11.55 2.58 -21.55
C TYR A 112 -11.04 4.03 -21.61
N LEU A 113 -11.66 4.95 -20.88
CA LEU A 113 -11.26 6.36 -20.86
C LEU A 113 -9.84 6.54 -20.31
N VAL A 114 -9.51 5.91 -19.18
CA VAL A 114 -8.18 6.02 -18.58
C VAL A 114 -7.13 5.32 -19.45
N THR A 115 -7.45 4.16 -20.03
CA THR A 115 -6.55 3.47 -20.97
C THR A 115 -6.28 4.31 -22.21
N ALA A 116 -7.32 4.89 -22.83
CA ALA A 116 -7.18 5.77 -23.97
C ALA A 116 -6.38 7.04 -23.61
N GLY A 117 -6.64 7.63 -22.44
CA GLY A 117 -5.88 8.78 -21.94
C GLY A 117 -4.40 8.46 -21.72
N PHE A 118 -4.08 7.31 -21.15
CA PHE A 118 -2.70 6.88 -20.91
C PHE A 118 -1.94 6.66 -22.22
N PHE A 119 -2.48 5.86 -23.15
CA PHE A 119 -1.82 5.62 -24.44
C PHE A 119 -1.84 6.85 -25.35
N GLY A 120 -2.86 7.71 -25.25
CA GLY A 120 -2.89 9.01 -25.93
C GLY A 120 -1.78 9.93 -25.43
N MET A 121 -1.57 9.99 -24.12
CA MET A 121 -0.49 10.75 -23.50
C MET A 121 0.90 10.26 -23.95
N LEU A 122 1.10 8.94 -23.93
CA LEU A 122 2.34 8.33 -24.43
C LEU A 122 2.57 8.65 -25.90
N SER A 123 1.52 8.62 -26.72
CA SER A 123 1.60 8.96 -28.13
C SER A 123 2.00 10.44 -28.33
N VAL A 124 1.42 11.37 -27.56
CA VAL A 124 1.84 12.79 -27.57
C VAL A 124 3.31 12.93 -27.19
N MET A 125 3.79 12.20 -26.19
CA MET A 125 5.19 12.25 -25.78
C MET A 125 6.17 11.72 -26.83
N VAL A 126 5.75 10.73 -27.62
CA VAL A 126 6.58 10.15 -28.69
C VAL A 126 6.60 11.04 -29.93
N PHE A 127 5.46 11.64 -30.30
CA PHE A 127 5.29 12.31 -31.59
C PHE A 127 5.26 13.85 -31.52
N ALA A 128 5.11 14.46 -30.35
CA ALA A 128 5.03 15.92 -30.20
C ALA A 128 6.18 16.51 -29.37
N ALA A 129 6.67 17.68 -29.76
CA ALA A 129 7.67 18.41 -29.00
C ALA A 129 7.03 19.09 -27.79
N ILE A 130 7.37 18.63 -26.58
CA ILE A 130 6.85 19.18 -25.32
C ILE A 130 7.69 20.39 -24.87
N PRO A 131 7.06 21.55 -24.59
CA PRO A 131 7.76 22.72 -24.05
C PRO A 131 8.52 22.39 -22.76
N ALA A 132 9.73 22.91 -22.61
CA ALA A 132 10.61 22.59 -21.47
C ALA A 132 9.95 22.86 -20.11
N ALA A 133 9.18 23.95 -19.99
CA ALA A 133 8.46 24.34 -18.78
C ALA A 133 7.36 23.34 -18.36
N SER A 134 6.86 22.52 -19.29
CA SER A 134 5.76 21.58 -19.02
C SER A 134 6.24 20.14 -18.80
N LYS A 135 7.51 19.81 -19.11
CA LYS A 135 8.01 18.43 -19.07
C LYS A 135 7.93 17.80 -17.69
N GLU A 136 8.37 18.51 -16.65
CA GLU A 136 8.43 17.98 -15.29
C GLU A 136 7.03 17.73 -14.68
N PRO A 137 6.09 18.70 -14.71
CA PRO A 137 4.70 18.43 -14.33
C PRO A 137 4.07 17.28 -15.13
N LEU A 138 4.37 17.21 -16.42
CA LEU A 138 3.82 16.20 -17.33
C LEU A 138 4.31 14.79 -17.00
N TYR A 139 5.58 14.63 -16.61
CA TYR A 139 6.11 13.33 -16.18
C TYR A 139 5.56 12.89 -14.83
N ILE A 140 5.34 13.82 -13.89
CA ILE A 140 4.68 13.52 -12.62
C ILE A 140 3.24 13.02 -12.87
N LEU A 141 2.49 13.71 -13.73
CA LEU A 141 1.14 13.32 -14.11
C LEU A 141 1.10 12.01 -14.90
N LEU A 142 2.10 11.74 -15.74
CA LEU A 142 2.22 10.46 -16.42
C LEU A 142 2.42 9.32 -15.42
N GLY A 143 3.26 9.52 -14.39
CA GLY A 143 3.48 8.57 -13.33
C GLY A 143 2.19 8.23 -12.56
N SER A 144 1.42 9.25 -12.18
CA SER A 144 0.13 9.03 -11.50
C SER A 144 -0.88 8.32 -12.40
N LEU A 145 -0.96 8.68 -13.68
CA LEU A 145 -1.81 8.03 -14.67
C LEU A 145 -1.42 6.56 -14.90
N GLY A 146 -0.11 6.26 -14.92
CA GLY A 146 0.40 4.88 -14.99
C GLY A 146 0.03 4.03 -13.78
N THR A 147 0.06 4.60 -12.57
CA THR A 147 -0.42 3.93 -11.35
C THR A 147 -1.93 3.66 -11.41
N ALA A 148 -2.72 4.62 -11.89
CA ALA A 148 -4.16 4.43 -12.09
C ALA A 148 -4.44 3.33 -13.12
N TRP A 149 -3.71 3.30 -14.24
CA TRP A 149 -3.82 2.24 -15.24
C TRP A 149 -3.46 0.86 -14.67
N THR A 150 -2.38 0.75 -13.91
CA THR A 150 -1.99 -0.50 -13.23
C THR A 150 -3.05 -0.98 -12.25
N SER A 151 -3.71 -0.05 -11.54
CA SER A 151 -4.82 -0.34 -10.63
C SER A 151 -6.03 -0.89 -11.39
N ILE A 152 -6.35 -0.34 -12.56
CA ILE A 152 -7.40 -0.85 -13.46
C ILE A 152 -7.07 -2.27 -13.94
N ILE A 153 -5.84 -2.52 -14.40
CA ILE A 153 -5.41 -3.87 -14.79
C ILE A 153 -5.54 -4.84 -13.61
N SER A 154 -5.13 -4.43 -12.42
CA SER A 154 -5.29 -5.22 -11.19
C SER A 154 -6.76 -5.46 -10.82
N TYR A 155 -7.65 -4.52 -11.13
CA TYR A 155 -9.09 -4.65 -10.94
C TYR A 155 -9.71 -5.63 -11.93
N TYR A 156 -9.27 -5.72 -13.19
CA TYR A 156 -9.87 -6.66 -14.16
C TYR A 156 -9.21 -8.04 -14.16
N PHE A 157 -7.88 -8.10 -14.05
CA PHE A 157 -7.09 -9.32 -14.25
C PHE A 157 -6.52 -9.90 -12.94
N GLY A 158 -6.67 -9.19 -11.82
CA GLY A 158 -6.05 -9.57 -10.54
C GLY A 158 -4.56 -9.27 -10.48
N SER A 159 -3.91 -9.48 -9.32
CA SER A 159 -2.46 -9.33 -9.23
C SER A 159 -1.77 -10.54 -9.88
N THR A 160 -0.95 -10.28 -10.90
CA THR A 160 -0.55 -11.28 -11.89
C THR A 160 0.57 -12.25 -11.50
N ALA A 161 1.05 -12.34 -10.25
CA ALA A 161 2.22 -13.22 -10.02
C ALA A 161 2.38 -13.84 -8.62
N GLY A 162 2.09 -13.12 -7.54
CA GLY A 162 2.41 -13.60 -6.18
C GLY A 162 1.26 -14.33 -5.49
N GLY A 163 0.06 -13.75 -5.56
CA GLY A 163 -1.09 -14.15 -4.74
C GLY A 163 -1.64 -15.53 -5.10
N GLN A 164 -1.96 -15.77 -6.37
CA GLN A 164 -2.54 -17.06 -6.81
C GLN A 164 -1.61 -18.25 -6.56
N LYS A 165 -0.31 -18.10 -6.82
CA LYS A 165 0.68 -19.17 -6.60
C LYS A 165 0.88 -19.44 -5.10
N LYS A 166 0.85 -18.40 -4.25
CA LYS A 166 0.92 -18.54 -2.79
C LYS A 166 -0.36 -19.17 -2.23
N SER A 167 -1.53 -18.76 -2.71
CA SER A 167 -2.82 -19.36 -2.34
C SER A 167 -2.94 -20.83 -2.78
N GLU A 168 -2.45 -21.19 -3.97
CA GLU A 168 -2.39 -22.58 -4.43
C GLU A 168 -1.43 -23.43 -3.60
N LEU A 169 -0.25 -22.90 -3.28
CA LEU A 169 0.73 -23.62 -2.46
C LEU A 169 0.22 -23.83 -1.04
N LEU A 170 -0.43 -22.82 -0.44
CA LEU A 170 -1.05 -22.91 0.87
C LEU A 170 -2.25 -23.87 0.91
N ALA A 171 -3.04 -23.92 -0.17
CA ALA A 171 -4.14 -24.88 -0.30
C ALA A 171 -3.65 -26.33 -0.46
N LYS A 172 -2.45 -26.53 -1.04
CA LYS A 172 -1.80 -27.85 -1.18
C LYS A 172 -1.11 -28.32 0.10
N THR A 173 -0.73 -27.42 0.99
CA THR A 173 -0.34 -27.73 2.37
C THR A 173 -1.57 -27.73 3.28
N LYS A 174 -2.41 -28.75 3.18
CA LYS A 174 -3.21 -29.17 4.35
C LYS A 174 -2.34 -30.08 5.23
N PRO A 175 -2.54 -30.06 6.56
CA PRO A 175 -1.68 -30.71 7.55
C PRO A 175 -1.55 -32.22 7.37
#